data_AF-A0A8B3EKW3-F1
#
_entry.id   AF-A0A8B3EKW3-F1
#
_cell.length_a   1.000
_cell.length_b   1.000
_cell.length_c   1.000
_cell.angle_alpha   90.00
_cell.angle_beta   90.00
_cell.angle_gamma   90.00
#
_symmetry.space_group_name_H-M   'P 1'
#
loop_
_entity.id
_entity.type
_entity.pdbx_description
1 polymer ?
#
loop_
_entity_poly.entity_id
_entity_poly.type
_entity_poly.pdbx_seq_one_letter_code
_entity_poly.pdbx_strand_id
1 'polypeptide(L)' 'MKLNKKTERLIKRRAAEFKKLYETPNPEVDKIISELRAEATKRPQNMSKEEEIAYILKKADENCDHIEIRKILNVSNT' A
#
# COMPACT_ATOMS: atom_id res chain seq x y z
N MET A 1 18.38 -11.09 -37.61
CA MET A 1 17.18 -11.15 -38.47
C MET A 1 16.68 -9.73 -38.72
N LYS A 2 16.48 -9.30 -39.98
CA LYS A 2 16.10 -7.91 -40.29
C LYS A 2 14.58 -7.83 -40.47
N LEU A 3 13.91 -7.00 -39.68
CA LEU A 3 12.46 -6.79 -39.76
C LEU A 3 12.09 -6.04 -41.05
N ASN A 4 10.95 -6.40 -41.64
CA ASN A 4 10.45 -5.66 -42.81
C ASN A 4 9.96 -4.26 -42.39
N LYS A 5 10.05 -3.28 -43.30
CA LYS A 5 9.70 -1.88 -43.01
C LYS A 5 8.24 -1.67 -42.60
N LYS A 6 7.30 -2.50 -43.09
CA LYS A 6 5.87 -2.41 -42.72
C LYS A 6 5.66 -2.88 -41.28
N THR A 7 6.27 -4.01 -40.91
CA THR A 7 6.22 -4.57 -39.56
C THR A 7 6.87 -3.62 -38.55
N GLU A 8 8.03 -3.03 -38.89
CA GLU A 8 8.69 -2.04 -38.04
C GLU A 8 7.79 -0.82 -37.77
N ARG A 9 7.10 -0.31 -38.81
CA ARG A 9 6.14 0.81 -38.65
C ARG A 9 4.94 0.41 -37.79
N LEU A 10 4.40 -0.80 -37.96
CA LEU A 10 3.29 -1.30 -37.16
C LEU A 10 3.66 -1.39 -35.68
N ILE A 11 4.85 -1.94 -35.38
CA ILE A 11 5.37 -2.06 -34.03
C ILE A 11 5.52 -0.68 -33.39
N LYS A 12 6.10 0.30 -34.11
CA LYS A 12 6.26 1.66 -33.61
C LYS A 12 4.92 2.34 -33.28
N ARG A 13 3.88 2.15 -34.12
CA ARG A 13 2.54 2.69 -33.85
C ARG A 13 1.93 2.07 -32.60
N ARG A 14 1.94 0.74 -32.50
CA ARG A 14 1.40 0.03 -31.32
C ARG A 14 2.15 0.42 -30.05
N ALA A 15 3.48 0.54 -30.10
CA ALA A 15 4.28 0.99 -28.97
C ALA A 15 3.86 2.40 -28.49
N ALA A 16 3.57 3.31 -29.41
CA ALA A 16 3.09 4.65 -29.07
C ALA A 16 1.68 4.63 -28.46
N GLU A 17 0.78 3.78 -28.97
CA GLU A 17 -0.57 3.59 -28.40
C GLU A 17 -0.51 3.02 -26.98
N PHE A 18 0.31 1.99 -26.75
CA PHE A 18 0.51 1.43 -25.41
C PHE A 18 1.13 2.45 -24.46
N LYS A 19 2.15 3.19 -24.92
CA LYS A 19 2.76 4.26 -24.13
C LYS A 19 1.70 5.26 -23.65
N LYS A 20 0.83 5.70 -24.56
CA LYS A 20 -0.28 6.61 -24.21
C LYS A 20 -1.23 5.99 -23.19
N LEU A 21 -1.59 4.72 -23.34
CA LEU A 21 -2.47 4.02 -22.40
C LEU A 21 -1.88 3.98 -20.98
N TYR A 22 -0.59 3.65 -20.84
CA TYR A 22 0.07 3.55 -19.53
C TYR A 22 0.39 4.90 -18.90
N GLU A 23 0.59 5.95 -19.71
CA GLU A 23 0.88 7.30 -19.21
C GLU A 23 -0.40 8.11 -18.94
N THR A 24 -1.56 7.65 -19.40
CA THR A 24 -2.83 8.34 -19.14
C THR A 24 -3.17 8.18 -17.65
N PRO A 25 -3.31 9.29 -16.89
CA PRO A 25 -3.69 9.21 -15.49
C PRO A 25 -5.03 8.49 -15.33
N ASN A 26 -5.10 7.58 -14.37
CA ASN A 26 -6.32 6.87 -14.04
C ASN A 26 -6.85 7.39 -12.69
N PRO A 27 -7.93 8.18 -12.69
CA PRO A 27 -8.41 8.85 -11.48
C PRO A 27 -8.86 7.86 -10.39
N GLU A 28 -9.31 6.66 -10.74
CA GLU A 28 -9.67 5.63 -9.76
C GLU A 28 -8.43 5.08 -9.06
N VAL A 29 -7.37 4.80 -9.82
CA VAL A 29 -6.09 4.33 -9.28
C VAL A 29 -5.45 5.43 -8.42
N ASP A 30 -5.48 6.67 -8.89
CA ASP A 30 -4.94 7.82 -8.16
C ASP A 30 -5.69 8.04 -6.83
N LYS A 31 -7.02 7.83 -6.84
CA LYS A 31 -7.84 7.87 -5.62
C LYS A 31 -7.43 6.79 -4.63
N ILE A 32 -7.29 5.54 -5.07
CA ILE A 32 -6.84 4.41 -4.22
C ILE A 32 -5.46 4.69 -3.63
N ILE A 33 -4.51 5.16 -4.45
CA ILE A 33 -3.16 5.52 -3.99
C ILE A 33 -3.23 6.63 -2.94
N SER A 34 -4.09 7.63 -3.14
CA SER A 34 -4.27 8.74 -2.21
C SER A 34 -4.85 8.28 -0.87
N GLU A 35 -5.86 7.41 -0.90
CA GLU A 35 -6.46 6.81 0.30
C GLU A 35 -5.42 5.98 1.09
N LEU A 36 -4.67 5.12 0.40
CA LEU A 36 -3.60 4.33 1.01
C LEU A 36 -2.51 5.19 1.65
N ARG A 37 -2.10 6.28 0.99
CA ARG A 37 -1.13 7.23 1.55
C ARG A 37 -1.68 7.93 2.79
N ALA A 38 -2.93 8.40 2.73
CA ALA A 38 -3.57 9.04 3.87
C ALA A 38 -3.68 8.10 5.07
N GLU A 39 -4.06 6.83 4.83
CA GLU A 39 -4.08 5.81 5.88
C GLU A 39 -2.68 5.53 6.45
N ALA A 40 -1.67 5.42 5.61
CA ALA A 40 -0.29 5.23 6.05
C ALA A 40 0.23 6.40 6.91
N THR A 41 -0.18 7.65 6.63
CA THR A 41 0.19 8.80 7.46
C THR A 41 -0.52 8.84 8.82
N LYS A 42 -1.69 8.21 8.94
CA LYS A 42 -2.39 8.07 10.23
C LYS A 42 -1.75 7.01 11.12
N ARG A 43 -0.89 6.15 10.56
CA ARG A 43 -0.13 5.19 11.36
C ARG A 43 0.92 5.96 12.16
N PRO A 44 0.91 5.89 13.49
CA PRO A 44 1.88 6.58 14.32
C PRO A 44 3.29 6.09 13.97
N GLN A 45 4.20 7.03 13.74
CA GLN A 45 5.60 6.76 13.45
C GLN A 45 6.40 6.93 14.75
N ASN A 46 7.25 5.95 15.08
CA ASN A 46 8.05 5.86 16.31
C ASN A 46 7.27 5.44 17.58
N MET A 47 6.49 4.36 17.50
CA MET A 47 5.89 3.73 18.68
C MET A 47 6.85 2.72 19.35
N SER A 48 6.73 2.55 20.67
CA SER A 48 7.32 1.39 21.35
C SER A 48 6.63 0.10 20.88
N LYS A 49 7.26 -1.06 21.10
CA LYS A 49 6.66 -2.35 20.70
C LYS A 49 5.30 -2.58 21.36
N GLU A 50 5.14 -2.15 22.60
CA GLU A 50 3.91 -2.27 23.38
C GLU A 50 2.80 -1.37 22.81
N GLU A 51 3.15 -0.15 22.42
CA GLU A 51 2.23 0.78 21.78
C GLU A 51 1.80 0.28 20.39
N GLU A 52 2.72 -0.30 19.62
CA GLU A 52 2.43 -0.94 18.32
C GLU A 52 1.46 -2.11 18.44
N ILE A 53 1.72 -3.02 19.39
CA ILE A 53 0.83 -4.15 19.67
C ILE A 53 -0.57 -3.65 20.01
N ALA A 54 -0.68 -2.63 20.86
CA ALA A 54 -1.97 -2.12 21.27
C ALA A 54 -2.71 -1.33 20.19
N TYR A 55 -1.99 -0.59 19.34
CA TYR A 55 -2.57 0.03 18.15
C TYR A 55 -3.16 -1.01 17.18
N ILE A 56 -2.43 -2.12 16.94
CA ILE A 56 -2.89 -3.21 16.07
C ILE A 56 -4.12 -3.89 16.68
N LEU A 57 -4.09 -4.17 17.98
CA LEU A 57 -5.20 -4.84 18.66
C LEU A 57 -6.45 -3.97 18.75
N LYS A 58 -6.32 -2.67 19.03
CA LYS A 58 -7.43 -1.70 18.98
C LYS A 58 -8.04 -1.56 17.58
N LYS A 59 -7.23 -1.72 16.53
CA LYS A 59 -7.70 -1.74 15.13
C LYS A 59 -8.42 -3.03 14.77
N ALA A 60 -8.06 -4.16 15.40
CA ALA A 60 -8.69 -5.46 15.19
C ALA A 60 -9.99 -5.64 16.01
N ASP A 61 -10.05 -5.01 17.18
CA ASP A 61 -11.23 -4.96 18.06
C ASP A 61 -11.27 -3.61 18.78
N GLU A 62 -12.32 -2.81 18.55
CA GLU A 62 -12.47 -1.47 19.14
C GLU A 62 -12.50 -1.52 20.69
N ASN A 63 -12.80 -2.67 21.28
CA ASN A 63 -12.86 -2.88 22.74
C ASN A 63 -11.53 -3.33 23.36
N CYS A 64 -10.45 -3.49 22.59
CA CYS A 64 -9.20 -3.99 23.15
C CYS A 64 -8.47 -2.92 23.97
N ASP A 65 -8.50 -3.05 25.30
CA ASP A 65 -7.93 -2.10 26.24
C ASP A 65 -6.43 -2.32 26.49
N HIS A 66 -5.65 -1.25 26.47
CA HIS A 66 -4.19 -1.27 26.66
C HIS A 66 -3.74 -1.94 27.97
N ILE A 67 -4.58 -1.92 29.01
CA ILE A 67 -4.30 -2.52 30.32
C ILE A 67 -4.28 -4.06 30.25
N GLU A 68 -5.17 -4.66 29.45
CA GLU A 68 -5.26 -6.12 29.31
C GLU A 68 -4.06 -6.68 28.55
N ILE A 69 -3.59 -5.94 27.53
CA ILE A 69 -2.39 -6.28 26.77
C ILE A 69 -1.14 -6.31 27.67
N ARG A 70 -1.00 -5.30 28.54
CA ARG A 70 0.13 -5.24 29.49
C ARG A 70 0.11 -6.40 30.49
N LYS A 71 -1.07 -6.87 30.89
CA LYS A 71 -1.22 -8.07 31.73
C LYS A 71 -0.75 -9.32 30.99
N ILE A 72 -1.16 -9.53 29.74
CA ILE A 72 -0.74 -10.69 28.94
C ILE A 72 0.78 -10.69 28.72
N LEU A 73 1.36 -9.54 28.32
CA LEU A 73 2.80 -9.43 28.09
C LEU A 73 3.63 -9.68 29.36
N ASN A 74 3.15 -9.26 30.53
CA ASN A 74 3.83 -9.53 31.79
C ASN A 74 3.71 -11.00 32.22
N VAL A 75 2.60 -11.68 31.90
CA VAL A 75 2.42 -13.12 32.16
C VAL A 75 3.34 -13.98 31.29
N SER A 76 3.67 -13.54 30.07
CA SER A 76 4.60 -14.27 29.20
C SER A 76 6.08 -14.12 29.56
N ASN A 77 6.43 -13.25 30.52
CA ASN A 77 7.81 -12.99 30.97
C ASN A 77 8.15 -13.64 32.34
N THR A 78 7.24 -14.48 32.87
CA THR A 78 7.43 -15.32 34.07
C THR A 78 7.41 -16.79 33.69
#